data_AF-A0A2W1BY99-F1
#
_entry.id   AF-A0A2W1BY99-F1
#
_cell.length_a   1.000
_cell.length_b   1.000
_cell.length_c   1.000
_cell.angle_alpha   90.00
_cell.angle_beta   90.00
_cell.angle_gamma   90.00
#
_symmetry.space_group_name_H-M   'P 1'
#
loop_
_entity.id
_entity.type
_entity.pdbx_description
1 polymer ?
#
loop_
_entity_poly.entity_id
_entity_poly.type
_entity_poly.pdbx_seq_one_letter_code
_entity_poly.pdbx_strand_id
1 'polypeptide(L)' 'MFYFTTTLSEDSYANHGVTVVGYGVRNEEEYWIVKNSWGETWGEDGYILISARNNNCGVLDSPFYPIV' A
#
# COMPACT_ATOMS: atom_id res chain seq x y z
N MET A 1 15.67 1.18 -2.07
CA MET A 1 15.34 -0.22 -2.44
C MET A 1 14.05 -0.55 -1.71
N PHE A 2 12.93 -0.68 -2.43
CA PHE A 2 11.65 -1.02 -1.79
C PHE A 2 11.72 -2.35 -1.03
N TYR A 3 11.56 -2.30 0.29
CA TYR A 3 11.32 -3.47 1.13
C TYR A 3 9.83 -3.82 1.05
N PHE A 4 9.50 -5.09 0.83
CA PHE A 4 8.12 -5.56 0.95
C PHE A 4 7.72 -5.48 2.42
N THR A 5 6.76 -4.61 2.74
CA THR A 5 6.17 -4.65 4.07
C THR A 5 5.18 -5.81 4.14
N THR A 6 5.52 -6.83 4.90
CA THR A 6 4.69 -8.04 5.07
C THR A 6 3.72 -7.91 6.23
N THR A 7 3.93 -6.97 7.14
CA THR A 7 3.10 -6.75 8.32
C THR A 7 3.25 -5.30 8.83
N LEU A 8 2.18 -4.52 8.79
CA LEU A 8 2.05 -3.26 9.54
C LEU A 8 0.86 -3.42 10.50
N SER A 9 1.11 -3.23 11.80
CA SER A 9 0.20 -3.31 12.97
C SER A 9 -1.08 -4.16 12.85
N GLU A 10 -1.21 -5.19 13.70
CA GLU A 10 -2.40 -6.07 13.86
C GLU A 10 -3.65 -5.36 14.45
N ASP A 11 -3.92 -4.11 14.07
CA ASP A 11 -5.21 -3.50 14.38
C ASP A 11 -6.19 -3.84 13.25
N SER A 12 -7.28 -4.53 13.58
CA SER A 12 -8.23 -5.08 12.61
C SER A 12 -9.06 -4.04 11.86
N TYR A 13 -8.81 -2.75 12.09
CA TYR A 13 -9.61 -1.66 11.54
C TYR A 13 -8.73 -0.68 10.76
N ALA A 14 -9.18 -0.33 9.56
CA ALA A 14 -8.55 0.71 8.75
C ALA A 14 -8.62 2.07 9.49
N ASN A 15 -7.46 2.68 9.73
CA ASN A 15 -7.33 3.98 10.39
C ASN A 15 -6.66 5.05 9.51
N HIS A 16 -6.15 4.67 8.33
CA HIS A 16 -5.36 5.54 7.47
C HIS A 16 -5.74 5.38 6.00
N GLY A 17 -6.01 6.51 5.35
CA GLY A 17 -6.34 6.58 3.92
C GLY A 17 -5.11 6.89 3.09
N VAL A 18 -4.88 6.08 2.05
CA VAL A 18 -3.76 6.21 1.09
C VAL A 18 -4.25 6.04 -0.34
N THR A 19 -3.38 6.28 -1.32
CA THR A 19 -3.73 6.12 -2.74
C THR A 19 -2.90 5.02 -3.37
N VAL A 20 -3.58 3.98 -3.88
CA VAL A 20 -2.94 3.00 -4.78
C VAL A 20 -2.74 3.68 -6.14
N VAL A 21 -1.49 3.74 -6.60
CA VAL A 21 -1.11 4.38 -7.88
C VAL A 21 -0.62 3.39 -8.92
N GLY A 22 -0.50 2.11 -8.56
CA GLY A 22 -0.07 1.06 -9.46
C GLY A 22 0.04 -0.29 -8.76
N TYR A 23 0.43 -1.30 -9.54
CA TYR A 23 0.66 -2.65 -9.08
C TYR A 23 1.81 -3.28 -9.87
N GLY A 24 2.35 -4.40 -9.38
CA GLY A 24 3.38 -5.13 -10.10
C GLY A 24 3.63 -6.51 -9.52
N VAL A 25 4.57 -7.22 -10.14
CA VAL A 25 5.03 -8.55 -9.72
C VAL A 25 6.56 -8.54 -9.67
N ARG A 26 7.13 -9.02 -8.57
CA ARG A 26 8.58 -9.22 -8.43
C ARG A 26 8.83 -10.54 -7.72
N ASN A 27 9.62 -11.41 -8.32
CA ASN A 27 9.92 -12.75 -7.78
C ASN A 27 8.65 -13.54 -7.41
N GLU A 28 7.64 -13.54 -8.29
CA GLU A 28 6.34 -14.22 -8.08
C GLU A 28 5.48 -13.65 -6.93
N GLU A 29 5.89 -12.51 -6.35
CA GLU A 29 5.14 -11.78 -5.34
C GLU A 29 4.45 -10.56 -5.98
N GLU A 30 3.12 -10.51 -5.86
CA GLU A 30 2.29 -9.39 -6.27
C GLU A 30 2.32 -8.27 -5.23
N TYR A 31 2.31 -7.00 -5.67
CA TYR A 31 2.31 -5.85 -4.79
C TYR A 31 1.52 -4.67 -5.33
N TRP A 32 1.09 -3.82 -4.41
CA TRP A 32 0.54 -2.49 -4.64
C TRP A 32 1.64 -1.43 -4.50
N ILE A 33 1.65 -0.45 -5.40
CA ILE A 33 2.42 0.78 -5.24
C ILE A 33 1.51 1.80 -4.58
N VAL A 34 1.86 2.22 -3.37
CA VAL A 34 1.03 3.09 -2.54
C VAL A 34 1.72 4.42 -2.33
N LYS A 35 1.03 5.50 -2.67
CA LYS A 35 1.41 6.87 -2.31
C LYS A 35 0.86 7.21 -0.94
N ASN A 36 1.74 7.65 -0.04
CA ASN A 36 1.36 8.09 1.29
C ASN A 36 1.29 9.63 1.38
N SER A 37 0.86 10.14 2.53
CA SER A 37 0.64 11.56 2.83
C SER A 37 1.55 12.11 3.93
N TRP A 38 2.66 11.40 4.25
CA TRP A 38 3.59 11.77 5.32
C TRP A 38 4.88 12.45 4.84
N GLY A 39 4.85 13.01 3.62
CA GLY A 39 5.98 13.71 3.01
C GLY A 39 6.98 12.78 2.32
N GLU A 40 7.85 13.37 1.50
CA GLU A 40 8.81 12.65 0.65
C GLU A 40 9.94 11.97 1.45
N THR A 41 10.24 12.47 2.64
CA THR A 41 11.24 11.87 3.54
C THR A 41 10.80 10.55 4.15
N TRP A 42 9.53 10.17 3.99
CA TRP A 42 8.99 8.90 4.47
C TRP A 42 8.96 7.86 3.35
N GLY A 43 9.36 6.62 3.66
CA GLY A 43 9.41 5.54 2.68
C GLY A 43 10.47 5.81 1.60
N GLU A 44 10.14 5.45 0.37
CA GLU A 44 10.97 5.78 -0.80
C GLU A 44 10.24 6.92 -1.54
N ASP A 45 10.70 8.16 -1.33
CA ASP A 45 10.12 9.38 -1.90
C ASP A 45 8.61 9.56 -1.65
N GLY A 46 8.11 9.13 -0.48
CA GLY A 46 6.69 9.17 -0.10
C GLY A 46 5.87 7.92 -0.48
N TYR A 47 6.51 6.88 -1.01
CA TYR A 47 5.86 5.66 -1.47
C TYR A 47 6.33 4.42 -0.72
N ILE A 48 5.48 3.38 -0.73
CA ILE A 48 5.83 2.02 -0.30
C ILE A 48 5.25 0.98 -1.25
N LEU A 49 5.80 -0.24 -1.16
CA LEU A 49 5.19 -1.43 -1.74
C LEU A 49 4.50 -2.24 -0.64
N ILE A 50 3.21 -2.51 -0.83
CA ILE A 50 2.44 -3.40 0.06
C ILE A 50 2.22 -4.71 -0.67
N SER A 51 2.49 -5.85 -0.02
CA SER A 51 2.15 -7.16 -0.60
C SER A 51 0.66 -7.24 -0.90
N ALA A 52 0.29 -7.67 -2.11
CA ALA A 52 -1.10 -7.85 -2.49
C ALA A 52 -1.71 -9.15 -1.92
N ARG A 53 -0.88 -10.01 -1.31
CA ARG A 53 -1.34 -11.27 -0.70
C ARG A 53 -2.25 -11.00 0.49
N ASN A 54 -3.28 -11.82 0.63
CA ASN A 54 -4.16 -11.89 1.80
C ASN A 54 -4.77 -10.54 2.21
N ASN A 55 -4.98 -9.62 1.26
CA ASN A 55 -5.50 -8.28 1.54
C ASN A 55 -4.71 -7.57 2.66
N ASN A 56 -3.38 -7.60 2.56
CA ASN A 56 -2.51 -7.01 3.57
C ASN A 56 -2.88 -5.54 3.81
N CYS A 57 -2.94 -5.14 5.08
CA CYS A 57 -3.34 -3.79 5.53
C CYS A 57 -4.76 -3.36 5.11
N GLY A 58 -5.63 -4.28 4.69
CA GLY A 58 -7.02 -3.96 4.33
C GLY A 58 -7.16 -3.08 3.08
N VAL A 59 -6.18 -3.11 2.17
CA VAL A 59 -6.16 -2.25 0.96
C VAL A 59 -7.43 -2.41 0.11
N LEU A 60 -8.07 -3.58 0.13
CA LEU A 60 -9.28 -3.89 -0.62
C LEU A 60 -10.59 -3.66 0.16
N ASP A 61 -10.53 -3.26 1.43
CA ASP A 61 -11.73 -3.19 2.29
C ASP A 61 -12.60 -1.97 2.02
N SER A 62 -12.01 -0.84 1.59
CA SER A 62 -12.76 0.41 1.35
C SER A 62 -12.18 1.25 0.18
N PRO A 63 -12.01 0.68 -1.03
CA PRO A 63 -11.52 1.42 -2.18
C PRO A 63 -12.61 2.34 -2.76
N PHE A 64 -12.22 3.53 -3.19
CA PHE A 64 -13.07 4.44 -3.94
C PHE A 64 -12.24 5.25 -4.95
N TYR A 65 -12.89 5.71 -6.02
CA TYR A 65 -12.29 6.59 -7.02
C TYR A 65 -13.32 7.64 -7.46
N PRO A 66 -12.89 8.86 -7.80
CA PRO A 66 -13.79 9.89 -8.33
C PRO A 66 -14.19 9.58 -9.78
N ILE A 67 -15.39 10.00 -10.18
CA ILE A 67 -15.85 9.99 -11.57
C ILE A 67 -15.66 11.41 -12.14
N VAL A 68 -15.18 11.51 -13.39
CA VAL A 68 -14.91 12.78 -14.09
C VAL A 68 -15.88 12.98 -15.24
#